data_AF-A6LG28-F1
#
_entry.id   AF-A6LG28-F1
#
_cell.length_a   1.000
_cell.length_b   1.000
_cell.length_c   1.000
_cell.angle_alpha   90.00
_cell.angle_beta   90.00
_cell.angle_gamma   90.00
#
_symmetry.space_group_name_H-M   'P 1'
#
loop_
_entity.id
_entity.type
_entity.pdbx_description
1 polymer ?
#
loop_
_entity_poly.entity_id
_entity_poly.type
_entity_poly.pdbx_seq_one_letter_code
_entity_poly.pdbx_strand_id
1 'polypeptide(L)'
;MSRLVYDKQEDSIFKYQIYNTDFLYQRPIYWISSINQDIANWYPFDAPELIEAYKEGKLKGRLNEIATKLNEDSNPVIMLIKYKK
;
A
#
# COMPACT_ATOMS: atom_id res chain seq x y z
N MET A 1 -10.52 -15.17 -0.26
CA MET A 1 -10.03 -15.30 1.12
C MET A 1 -10.45 -14.06 1.90
N SER A 2 -11.25 -14.19 2.96
CA SER A 2 -11.65 -13.07 3.81
C SER A 2 -10.52 -12.66 4.75
N ARG A 3 -10.19 -11.37 4.81
CA ARG A 3 -9.16 -10.81 5.71
C ARG A 3 -9.83 -10.36 7.01
N LEU A 4 -9.42 -10.97 8.12
CA LEU A 4 -10.00 -10.74 9.44
C LEU A 4 -8.95 -10.13 10.37
N VAL A 5 -9.40 -9.24 11.26
CA VAL A 5 -8.62 -8.69 12.37
C VAL A 5 -9.40 -8.90 13.65
N TYR A 6 -8.69 -9.25 14.73
CA TYR A 6 -9.27 -9.33 16.06
C TYR A 6 -8.94 -8.05 16.83
N ASP A 7 -9.97 -7.33 17.24
CA ASP A 7 -9.84 -6.16 18.11
C ASP A 7 -9.90 -6.61 19.57
N LYS A 8 -8.79 -6.41 20.31
CA LYS A 8 -8.68 -6.78 21.72
C LYS A 8 -9.46 -5.85 22.65
N GLN A 9 -9.72 -4.62 22.23
CA GLN A 9 -10.48 -3.65 23.05
C GLN A 9 -11.97 -3.99 23.03
N GLU A 10 -12.47 -4.43 21.87
CA GLU A 10 -13.87 -4.79 21.66
C GLU A 10 -14.15 -6.30 21.78
N ASP A 11 -13.12 -7.11 22.03
CA ASP A 11 -13.17 -8.58 22.08
C ASP A 11 -13.94 -9.20 20.89
N SER A 12 -13.69 -8.68 19.68
CA SER A 12 -14.50 -8.96 18.49
C SER A 12 -13.67 -9.10 17.21
N ILE A 13 -14.21 -9.83 16.23
CA ILE A 13 -13.54 -10.06 14.93
C ILE A 13 -14.21 -9.22 13.84
N PHE A 14 -13.40 -8.48 13.09
CA PHE A 14 -13.85 -7.61 11.99
C PHE A 14 -13.24 -8.03 10.66
N LYS A 15 -13.97 -7.81 9.57
CA LYS A 15 -13.40 -7.78 8.23
C LYS A 15 -12.72 -6.44 8.01
N TYR A 16 -11.51 -6.43 7.46
CA TYR A 16 -10.80 -5.19 7.16
C TYR A 16 -10.40 -5.09 5.69
N GLN A 17 -10.29 -3.86 5.22
CA GLN A 17 -9.71 -3.50 3.94
C GLN A 17 -8.78 -2.30 4.17
N ILE A 18 -7.55 -2.39 3.67
CA ILE A 18 -6.57 -1.30 3.75
C ILE A 18 -6.55 -0.59 2.41
N TYR A 19 -6.48 0.74 2.43
CA TYR A 19 -6.38 1.57 1.24
C TYR A 19 -5.11 2.40 1.29
N ASN A 20 -4.43 2.53 0.15
CA ASN A 20 -3.35 3.50 0.00
C ASN A 20 -3.95 4.88 -0.28
N THR A 21 -3.54 5.88 0.50
CA THR A 21 -4.11 7.24 0.44
C THR A 21 -3.49 8.13 -0.62
N ASP A 22 -2.41 7.69 -1.27
CA ASP A 22 -1.76 8.43 -2.36
C ASP A 22 -2.46 8.20 -3.70
N PHE A 23 -3.35 7.21 -3.81
CA PHE A 23 -4.30 7.10 -4.92
C PHE A 23 -5.51 8.01 -4.67
N LEU A 24 -5.99 8.69 -5.70
CA LEU A 24 -7.20 9.51 -5.64
C LEU A 24 -8.50 8.70 -5.60
N TYR A 25 -8.42 7.40 -5.82
CA TYR A 25 -9.50 6.42 -5.64
C TYR A 25 -9.13 5.43 -4.54
N GLN A 26 -10.13 4.68 -4.05
CA GLN A 26 -9.92 3.63 -3.04
C GLN A 26 -9.15 2.45 -3.64
N ARG A 27 -7.82 2.55 -3.70
CA ARG A 27 -6.95 1.45 -4.13
C ARG A 27 -6.71 0.50 -2.95
N PRO A 28 -7.30 -0.71 -2.96
CA PRO A 28 -7.04 -1.67 -1.91
C PRO A 28 -5.57 -2.11 -1.98
N ILE A 29 -4.95 -2.21 -0.82
CA ILE A 29 -3.70 -2.92 -0.64
C ILE A 29 -3.92 -4.09 0.31
N TYR A 30 -2.97 -5.00 0.30
CA TYR A 30 -3.12 -6.28 0.92
C TYR A 30 -1.97 -6.58 1.86
N TRP A 31 -2.30 -7.28 2.95
CA TRP A 31 -1.31 -7.91 3.78
C TRP A 31 -0.62 -9.04 3.03
N ILE A 32 0.71 -8.96 2.93
CA ILE A 32 1.56 -9.97 2.29
C ILE A 32 2.20 -10.82 3.38
N SER A 33 3.14 -10.24 4.15
CA SER A 33 3.82 -10.91 5.24
C SER A 33 4.53 -9.91 6.14
N SER A 34 4.69 -10.25 7.42
CA SER A 34 5.58 -9.51 8.32
C SER A 34 7.03 -9.78 7.94
N ILE A 35 7.86 -8.74 7.91
CA ILE A 35 9.30 -8.89 7.65
C ILE A 35 10.06 -9.07 8.98
N ASN A 36 9.78 -8.23 9.97
CA ASN A 36 10.41 -8.27 11.30
C ASN A 36 9.53 -7.54 12.34
N GLN A 37 10.03 -7.35 13.57
CA GLN A 37 9.28 -6.69 14.64
C GLN A 37 9.00 -5.20 14.37
N ASP A 38 9.82 -4.54 13.54
CA ASP A 38 9.67 -3.12 13.21
C ASP A 38 8.78 -2.88 12.00
N ILE A 39 8.82 -3.79 11.02
CA ILE A 39 8.06 -3.73 9.77
C ILE A 39 6.96 -4.78 9.83
N ALA A 40 5.78 -4.29 10.21
CA ALA A 40 4.56 -5.08 10.30
C ALA A 40 4.22 -5.74 8.95
N ASN A 41 4.50 -5.05 7.83
CA ASN A 41 4.11 -5.52 6.50
C ASN A 41 4.81 -4.76 5.37
N TRP A 42 4.60 -5.23 4.15
CA TRP A 42 5.04 -4.54 2.93
C TRP A 42 4.08 -4.77 1.77
N TYR A 43 4.14 -3.90 0.76
CA TYR A 43 3.38 -4.02 -0.48
C TYR A 43 4.21 -3.50 -1.67
N PRO A 44 4.39 -4.29 -2.75
CA PRO A 44 5.04 -3.82 -3.97
C PRO A 44 4.03 -3.13 -4.88
N PHE A 45 4.41 -1.98 -5.42
CA PHE A 45 3.73 -1.35 -6.55
C PHE A 45 4.61 -1.53 -7.79
N ASP A 46 4.02 -2.09 -8.84
CA ASP A 46 4.73 -2.25 -10.10
C ASP A 46 5.00 -0.88 -10.73
N ALA A 47 6.21 -0.69 -11.27
CA ALA A 47 6.58 0.60 -11.86
C ALA A 47 5.66 0.99 -13.03
N PRO A 48 5.28 0.09 -13.97
CA PRO A 48 4.33 0.41 -15.03
C PRO A 48 2.97 0.90 -14.49
N GLU A 49 2.45 0.29 -13.42
CA GLU A 49 1.20 0.70 -12.79
C GLU A 49 1.27 2.13 -12.26
N LEU A 50 2.35 2.46 -11.53
CA LEU A 50 2.53 3.81 -10.98
C LEU A 50 2.71 4.86 -12.09
N ILE A 51 3.41 4.50 -13.18
CA ILE A 51 3.60 5.38 -14.34
C ILE A 51 2.25 5.67 -15.01
N GLU A 52 1.41 4.66 -15.21
CA GLU A 52 0.08 4.84 -15.79
C GLU A 52 -0.81 5.70 -14.90
N ALA A 53 -0.88 5.36 -13.60
CA ALA A 53 -1.67 6.14 -12.64
C ALA A 53 -1.21 7.61 -12.55
N TYR A 54 0.10 7.87 -12.68
CA TYR A 54 0.64 9.23 -12.77
C TYR A 54 0.19 9.95 -14.04
N LYS A 55 0.33 9.31 -15.21
CA LYS A 55 -0.08 9.88 -16.51
C LYS A 55 -1.57 10.26 -16.54
N GLU A 56 -2.40 9.46 -15.87
CA GLU A 56 -3.84 9.70 -15.75
C GLU A 56 -4.22 10.69 -14.64
N GLY A 57 -3.25 11.25 -13.91
CA GLY A 57 -3.49 12.18 -12.81
C GLY A 57 -4.18 11.55 -11.59
N LYS A 58 -4.04 10.23 -11.39
CA LYS A 58 -4.69 9.47 -10.31
C LYS A 58 -3.88 9.37 -9.02
N LEU A 59 -2.68 9.95 -8.98
CA LEU A 59 -1.79 9.94 -7.82
C LEU A 59 -1.69 11.32 -7.15
N LYS A 60 -1.41 11.31 -5.85
CA LYS A 60 -1.00 12.45 -5.03
C LYS A 60 0.09 12.02 -4.04
N GLY A 61 0.62 12.97 -3.28
CA GLY A 61 1.55 12.65 -2.20
C GLY A 61 2.85 11.98 -2.66
N ARG A 62 3.33 11.00 -1.89
CA ARG A 62 4.67 10.43 -2.07
C ARG A 62 4.76 9.51 -3.28
N LEU A 63 3.74 8.70 -3.56
CA LEU A 63 3.73 7.87 -4.77
C LEU A 63 3.72 8.72 -6.05
N ASN A 64 3.04 9.88 -6.04
CA ASN A 64 3.10 10.82 -7.16
C ASN A 64 4.53 11.33 -7.40
N GLU A 65 5.22 11.77 -6.34
CA GLU A 65 6.61 12.23 -6.43
C GLU A 65 7.55 11.13 -6.94
N ILE A 66 7.37 9.89 -6.49
CA ILE A 66 8.17 8.74 -6.94
C ILE A 66 7.90 8.45 -8.42
N ALA A 67 6.63 8.42 -8.83
CA ALA A 67 6.24 8.11 -10.20
C ALA A 67 6.84 9.09 -11.24
N THR A 68 7.09 10.36 -10.88
CA THR A 68 7.79 11.32 -11.75
C THR A 68 9.20 10.88 -12.16
N LYS A 69 9.80 9.93 -11.44
CA LYS A 69 11.18 9.47 -11.61
C LYS A 69 11.27 8.05 -12.18
N LEU A 70 10.15 7.38 -12.42
CA LEU A 70 10.11 6.01 -12.91
C LEU A 70 10.12 5.97 -14.44
N ASN A 71 10.65 4.87 -14.97
CA ASN A 71 10.54 4.46 -16.36
C ASN A 71 10.08 3.00 -16.45
N GLU A 72 9.81 2.50 -17.65
CA GLU A 72 9.22 1.17 -17.87
C GLU A 72 10.11 0.01 -17.38
N ASP A 73 11.43 0.23 -17.35
CA ASP A 73 12.42 -0.75 -16.87
C ASP A 73 12.72 -0.62 -15.37
N SER A 74 12.03 0.28 -14.66
CA SER A 74 12.27 0.52 -13.24
C SER A 74 11.77 -0.65 -12.39
N ASN A 75 12.50 -0.93 -11.33
CA ASN A 75 12.08 -1.92 -10.33
C ASN A 75 10.80 -1.48 -9.59
N PRO A 76 10.03 -2.42 -9.02
CA PRO A 76 8.88 -2.11 -8.20
C PRO A 76 9.22 -1.18 -7.02
N VAL A 77 8.27 -0.32 -6.66
CA VAL A 77 8.34 0.54 -5.49
C VAL A 77 7.78 -0.22 -4.30
N ILE A 78 8.61 -0.44 -3.28
CA ILE A 78 8.20 -1.17 -2.06
C ILE A 78 7.71 -0.18 -1.02
N MET A 79 6.44 -0.32 -0.61
CA MET A 79 5.88 0.38 0.53
C MET A 79 6.05 -0.47 1.79
N LEU A 80 6.72 0.07 2.80
CA LEU A 80 6.89 -0.55 4.12
C LEU A 80 5.84 -0.01 5.09
N ILE A 81 5.13 -0.90 5.76
CA ILE A 81 4.08 -0.55 6.72
C ILE A 81 4.57 -0.90 8.12
N LYS A 82 4.46 0.07 9.02
CA LYS A 82 4.80 -0.07 10.44
C LYS A 82 3.58 0.20 11.31
N TYR A 83 3.52 -0.42 12.47
CA TYR A 83 2.54 0.00 13.48
C TYR A 83 2.87 1.42 13.92
N LYS A 84 1.83 2.25 14.08
CA LYS A 84 2.00 3.53 14.76
C LYS A 84 2.44 3.25 16.19
N LYS A 85 3.45 4.00 16.66
CA LYS A 85 3.78 4.06 18.08
C LYS A 85 2.72 4.86 18.83
#